data_AF-A0A397PP51-F1
#
_entry.id   AF-A0A397PP51-F1
#
_cell.length_a   1.000
_cell.length_b   1.000
_cell.length_c   1.000
_cell.angle_alpha   90.00
_cell.angle_beta   90.00
_cell.angle_gamma   90.00
#
_symmetry.space_group_name_H-M   'P 1'
#
loop_
_entity.id
_entity.type
_entity.pdbx_description
1 polymer ?
#
loop_
_entity_poly.entity_id
_entity_poly.type
_entity_poly.pdbx_seq_one_letter_code
_entity_poly.pdbx_strand_id
1 'polypeptide(L)'
;MNIIHPDGSADMNTDLNFANDEWFWKAWSETISKRYAKALHGHYSKHADATIVNDRSLLSSEFLEQYAALVMLLERFPAAPGALAGELANWRPRSYEDYFRSAGLGDGQFAIAAFASAPATVRRPFLATVAQLDDESLGAVEAVIDVARQGRADLLPRLCRERAQSLRARIEEVAQLIAATGKPSKVSQRRALAAR
;
A
#
# COMPACT_ATOMS: atom_id res chain seq x y z
N MET A 1 -31.87 20.19 -11.94
CA MET A 1 -31.27 18.87 -11.63
C MET A 1 -32.40 18.03 -11.06
N ASN A 2 -32.96 17.08 -11.80
CA ASN A 2 -34.08 16.28 -11.30
C ASN A 2 -33.58 15.33 -10.22
N ILE A 3 -34.18 15.42 -9.04
CA ILE A 3 -33.97 14.51 -7.92
C ILE A 3 -35.19 13.60 -7.90
N ILE A 4 -34.95 12.30 -8.07
CA ILE A 4 -36.00 11.28 -8.11
C ILE A 4 -36.05 10.67 -6.71
N HIS A 5 -37.23 10.68 -6.10
CA HIS A 5 -37.45 10.05 -4.79
C HIS A 5 -37.34 8.52 -4.88
N PRO A 6 -37.10 7.81 -3.76
CA PRO A 6 -37.04 6.35 -3.71
C PRO A 6 -38.34 5.65 -4.17
N ASP A 7 -39.46 6.36 -4.12
CA ASP A 7 -40.78 5.89 -4.56
C ASP A 7 -41.07 6.17 -6.05
N GLY A 8 -40.10 6.74 -6.78
CA GLY A 8 -40.23 7.07 -8.20
C GLY A 8 -41.00 8.36 -8.48
N SER A 9 -41.40 9.13 -7.46
CA SER A 9 -41.98 10.44 -7.67
C SER A 9 -40.91 11.46 -8.08
N ALA A 10 -41.25 12.30 -9.06
CA ALA A 10 -40.47 13.45 -9.46
C ALA A 10 -41.16 14.70 -8.92
N ASP A 11 -40.50 15.41 -8.00
CA ASP A 11 -41.02 16.67 -7.49
C ASP A 11 -40.97 17.73 -8.59
N MET A 12 -42.14 18.06 -9.13
CA MET A 12 -42.37 19.28 -9.92
C MET A 12 -42.90 20.43 -9.03
N ASN A 13 -42.68 20.39 -7.71
CA ASN A 13 -43.14 21.45 -6.83
C ASN A 13 -42.03 22.00 -5.92
N THR A 14 -42.01 23.33 -5.84
CA THR A 14 -40.93 24.18 -5.37
C THR A 14 -40.95 24.36 -3.84
N ASP A 15 -41.15 23.31 -3.06
CA ASP A 15 -41.03 23.40 -1.60
C ASP A 15 -39.56 23.22 -1.18
N LEU A 16 -38.84 24.35 -1.17
CA LEU A 16 -37.43 24.50 -0.80
C LEU A 16 -37.18 24.29 0.72
N ASN A 17 -37.77 23.29 1.36
CA ASN A 17 -37.52 22.99 2.79
C ASN A 17 -36.75 21.68 3.01
N PHE A 18 -35.75 21.45 2.14
CA PHE A 18 -34.83 20.29 2.18
C PHE A 18 -34.02 20.15 3.48
N ALA A 19 -34.04 21.15 4.37
CA ALA A 19 -33.24 21.15 5.59
C ALA A 19 -33.64 20.05 6.58
N ASN A 20 -34.92 19.60 6.58
CA ASN A 20 -35.43 18.59 7.52
C ASN A 20 -35.51 17.17 6.96
N ASP A 21 -35.13 16.96 5.70
CA ASP A 21 -35.22 15.65 5.06
C ASP A 21 -33.92 14.87 5.23
N GLU A 22 -33.90 14.00 6.25
CA GLU A 22 -32.74 13.18 6.61
C GLU A 22 -32.28 12.27 5.45
N TRP A 23 -33.23 11.76 4.65
CA TRP A 23 -32.93 10.94 3.47
C TRP A 23 -32.23 11.77 2.38
N PHE A 24 -32.60 13.04 2.20
CA PHE A 24 -32.00 13.94 1.21
C PHE A 24 -30.55 14.22 1.58
N TRP A 25 -30.26 14.59 2.83
CA TRP A 25 -28.88 14.79 3.27
C TRP A 25 -28.04 13.52 3.20
N LYS A 26 -28.62 12.35 3.46
CA LYS A 26 -27.92 11.05 3.32
C LYS A 26 -27.62 10.72 1.86
N ALA A 27 -28.60 10.83 0.97
CA ALA A 27 -28.41 10.56 -0.45
C ALA A 27 -27.52 11.61 -1.14
N TRP A 28 -27.66 12.89 -0.76
CA TRP A 28 -26.87 14.01 -1.25
C TRP A 28 -25.42 13.94 -0.77
N SER A 29 -25.19 13.65 0.52
CA SER A 29 -23.84 13.41 1.04
C SER A 29 -23.19 12.22 0.36
N GLU A 30 -23.88 11.09 0.19
CA GLU A 30 -23.34 9.93 -0.52
C GLU A 30 -23.03 10.25 -2.00
N THR A 31 -23.91 10.98 -2.68
CA THR A 31 -23.70 11.41 -4.06
C THR A 31 -22.52 12.37 -4.20
N ILE A 32 -22.40 13.35 -3.30
CA ILE A 32 -21.28 14.29 -3.29
C ILE A 32 -19.99 13.58 -2.95
N SER A 33 -19.97 12.70 -1.95
CA SER A 33 -18.81 11.89 -1.61
C SER A 33 -18.36 11.04 -2.80
N LYS A 34 -19.29 10.41 -3.54
CA LYS A 34 -18.98 9.64 -4.76
C LYS A 34 -18.40 10.53 -5.86
N ARG A 35 -18.99 11.70 -6.13
CA ARG A 35 -18.50 12.63 -7.16
C ARG A 35 -17.16 13.23 -6.80
N TYR A 36 -16.97 13.58 -5.52
CA TYR A 36 -15.72 14.10 -4.97
C TYR A 36 -14.61 13.05 -5.04
N ALA A 37 -14.87 11.81 -4.59
CA ALA A 37 -13.92 10.71 -4.70
C ALA A 37 -13.53 10.44 -6.17
N LYS A 38 -14.49 10.46 -7.10
CA LYS A 38 -14.21 10.32 -8.54
C LYS A 38 -13.35 11.47 -9.08
N ALA A 39 -13.63 12.71 -8.66
CA ALA A 39 -12.86 13.87 -9.08
C ALA A 39 -11.42 13.84 -8.54
N LEU A 40 -11.24 13.48 -7.27
CA LEU A 40 -9.91 13.30 -6.67
C LEU A 40 -9.14 12.19 -7.35
N HIS A 41 -9.75 11.01 -7.55
CA HIS A 41 -9.13 9.91 -8.27
C HIS A 41 -8.66 10.35 -9.67
N GLY A 42 -9.52 11.04 -10.42
CA GLY A 42 -9.16 11.58 -11.75
C GLY A 42 -8.02 12.60 -11.70
N HIS A 43 -7.99 13.46 -10.67
CA HIS A 43 -6.90 14.42 -10.46
C HIS A 43 -5.56 13.72 -10.22
N TYR A 44 -5.49 12.82 -9.23
CA TYR A 44 -4.25 12.10 -8.92
C TYR A 44 -3.80 11.20 -10.08
N SER A 45 -4.73 10.51 -10.74
CA SER A 45 -4.44 9.69 -11.92
C SER A 45 -3.77 10.50 -13.02
N LYS A 46 -4.31 11.69 -13.33
CA LYS A 46 -3.76 12.58 -14.36
C LYS A 46 -2.34 13.08 -14.04
N HIS A 47 -2.03 13.27 -12.76
CA HIS A 47 -0.73 13.80 -12.34
C HIS A 47 0.29 12.72 -11.95
N ALA A 48 -0.10 11.45 -11.92
CA ALA A 48 0.76 10.34 -11.52
C ALA A 48 1.95 10.09 -12.47
N ASP A 49 1.81 10.41 -13.76
CA ASP A 49 2.83 10.15 -14.81
C ASP A 49 4.23 10.72 -14.52
N ALA A 50 4.30 11.78 -13.73
CA ALA A 50 5.54 12.46 -13.35
C ALA A 50 6.07 12.04 -11.97
N THR A 51 5.43 11.09 -11.31
CA THR A 51 5.69 10.72 -9.91
C THR A 51 6.02 9.23 -9.76
N ILE A 52 6.31 8.79 -8.54
CA ILE A 52 6.49 7.37 -8.17
C ILE A 52 5.18 6.56 -8.04
N VAL A 53 4.02 7.18 -8.30
CA VAL A 53 2.69 6.58 -8.14
C VAL A 53 2.20 5.98 -9.45
N ASN A 54 1.55 4.82 -9.40
CA ASN A 54 0.87 4.22 -10.53
C ASN A 54 -0.42 4.99 -10.86
N ASP A 55 -0.62 5.29 -12.13
CA ASP A 55 -1.70 6.16 -12.62
C ASP A 55 -3.10 5.61 -12.40
N ARG A 56 -3.27 4.31 -12.18
CA ARG A 56 -4.58 3.69 -12.00
C ARG A 56 -4.81 3.11 -10.61
N SER A 57 -3.83 2.44 -9.98
CA SER A 57 -4.00 2.02 -8.57
C SER A 57 -3.95 3.21 -7.62
N LEU A 58 -3.24 4.27 -8.00
CA LEU A 58 -2.81 5.33 -7.09
C LEU A 58 -1.95 4.81 -5.93
N LEU A 59 -1.26 3.69 -6.15
CA LEU A 59 -0.28 3.09 -5.23
C LEU A 59 1.13 3.22 -5.80
N SER A 60 2.13 3.18 -4.92
CA SER A 60 3.55 3.22 -5.31
C SER A 60 4.27 1.95 -4.89
N SER A 61 5.00 1.34 -5.83
CA SER A 61 5.85 0.16 -5.58
C SER A 61 7.05 0.48 -4.69
N GLU A 62 7.41 1.76 -4.55
CA GLU A 62 8.48 2.19 -3.62
C GLU A 62 8.16 1.80 -2.17
N PHE A 63 6.88 1.57 -1.83
CA PHE A 63 6.47 1.02 -0.54
C PHE A 63 7.12 -0.34 -0.23
N LEU A 64 7.39 -1.16 -1.26
CA LEU A 64 7.90 -2.51 -1.11
C LEU A 64 9.38 -2.58 -0.73
N GLU A 65 10.11 -1.48 -0.89
CA GLU A 65 11.55 -1.39 -0.57
C GLU A 65 11.85 -1.75 0.89
N GLN A 66 10.96 -1.44 1.83
CA GLN A 66 11.17 -1.80 3.24
C GLN A 66 11.21 -3.32 3.48
N TYR A 67 10.47 -4.10 2.68
CA TYR A 67 10.45 -5.55 2.76
C TYR A 67 11.59 -6.15 1.94
N ALA A 68 11.94 -5.56 0.80
CA ALA A 68 13.13 -5.95 0.04
C ALA A 68 14.41 -5.80 0.89
N ALA A 69 14.50 -4.73 1.68
CA ALA A 69 15.58 -4.54 2.66
C ALA A 69 15.60 -5.64 3.74
N LEU A 70 14.45 -6.06 4.25
CA LEU A 70 14.36 -7.20 5.18
C LEU A 70 14.84 -8.49 4.53
N VAL A 71 14.42 -8.78 3.30
CA VAL A 71 14.88 -9.96 2.54
C VAL A 71 16.41 -9.95 2.42
N MET A 72 17.00 -8.82 2.03
CA MET A 72 18.46 -8.68 1.97
C MET A 72 19.12 -8.86 3.35
N LEU A 73 18.50 -8.37 4.43
CA LEU A 73 18.99 -8.57 5.79
C LEU A 73 18.99 -10.05 6.18
N LEU A 74 17.89 -10.77 5.91
CA LEU A 74 17.77 -12.21 6.15
C LEU A 74 18.85 -13.00 5.39
N GLU A 75 19.13 -12.68 4.14
CA GLU A 75 20.12 -13.42 3.35
C GLU A 75 21.55 -13.24 3.84
N ARG A 76 21.87 -12.07 4.39
CA ARG A 76 23.19 -11.75 4.94
C ARG A 76 23.35 -12.24 6.37
N PHE A 77 22.25 -12.42 7.09
CA PHE A 77 22.23 -12.75 8.51
C PHE A 77 23.08 -13.98 8.88
N PRO A 78 23.04 -15.13 8.15
CA PRO A 78 23.82 -16.31 8.52
C PRO A 78 25.33 -16.10 8.53
N ALA A 79 25.85 -15.15 7.73
CA ALA A 79 27.28 -14.87 7.66
C ALA A 79 27.78 -14.03 8.84
N ALA A 80 26.91 -13.22 9.46
CA ALA A 80 27.28 -12.30 10.53
C ALA A 80 26.14 -12.10 11.56
N PRO A 81 25.64 -13.17 12.21
CA PRO A 81 24.45 -13.09 13.06
C PRO A 81 24.67 -12.16 14.26
N GLY A 82 25.88 -12.13 14.84
CA GLY A 82 26.19 -11.24 15.97
C GLY A 82 26.15 -9.76 15.62
N ALA A 83 26.61 -9.37 14.43
CA ALA A 83 26.61 -7.97 13.99
C ALA A 83 25.21 -7.52 13.53
N LEU A 84 24.42 -8.42 12.95
CA LEU A 84 23.11 -8.11 12.35
C LEU A 84 21.92 -8.38 13.28
N ALA A 85 22.12 -9.04 14.43
CA ALA A 85 21.05 -9.35 15.39
C ALA A 85 20.25 -8.12 15.84
N GLY A 86 20.93 -7.00 16.13
CA GLY A 86 20.27 -5.77 16.54
C GLY A 86 19.41 -5.16 15.44
N GLU A 87 19.93 -5.11 14.21
CA GLU A 87 19.18 -4.59 13.04
C GLU A 87 17.94 -5.44 12.76
N LEU A 88 18.09 -6.77 12.75
CA LEU A 88 16.98 -7.69 12.49
C LEU A 88 15.94 -7.63 13.62
N ALA A 89 16.36 -7.63 14.89
CA ALA A 89 15.45 -7.58 16.03
C ALA A 89 14.66 -6.26 16.13
N ASN A 90 15.21 -5.16 15.61
CA ASN A 90 14.57 -3.85 15.61
C ASN A 90 13.74 -3.57 14.35
N TRP A 91 13.83 -4.42 13.32
CA TRP A 91 13.04 -4.24 12.11
C TRP A 91 11.54 -4.34 12.41
N ARG A 92 10.77 -3.36 11.94
CA ARG A 92 9.31 -3.34 12.06
C ARG A 92 8.70 -2.83 10.74
N PRO A 93 7.58 -3.39 10.29
CA PRO A 93 6.87 -2.85 9.15
C PRO A 93 6.33 -1.47 9.47
N ARG A 94 6.33 -0.58 8.47
CA ARG A 94 5.69 0.73 8.54
C ARG A 94 4.42 0.70 7.70
N SER A 95 3.37 1.38 8.18
CA SER A 95 2.19 1.64 7.36
C SER A 95 2.56 2.36 6.07
N TYR A 96 1.70 2.29 5.06
CA TYR A 96 1.93 2.95 3.78
C TYR A 96 2.23 4.44 3.97
N GLU A 97 1.45 5.12 4.80
CA GLU A 97 1.64 6.54 5.06
C GLU A 97 2.88 6.82 5.91
N ASP A 98 3.19 6.02 6.94
CA ASP A 98 4.40 6.19 7.75
C ASP A 98 5.67 5.98 6.92
N TYR A 99 5.65 5.02 5.99
CA TYR A 99 6.74 4.79 5.06
C TYR A 99 7.02 6.04 4.24
N PHE A 100 6.02 6.59 3.53
CA PHE A 100 6.24 7.77 2.68
C PHE A 100 6.52 9.05 3.47
N ARG A 101 6.06 9.17 4.72
CA ARG A 101 6.43 10.29 5.61
C ARG A 101 7.91 10.25 6.02
N SER A 102 8.51 9.06 6.11
CA SER A 102 9.87 8.87 6.62
C SER A 102 10.91 8.50 5.57
N ALA A 103 10.51 8.07 4.36
CA ALA A 103 11.42 7.55 3.32
C ALA A 103 12.24 8.62 2.58
N GLY A 104 11.95 9.92 2.76
CA GLY A 104 12.69 11.01 2.09
C GLY A 104 12.46 11.08 0.57
N LEU A 105 11.39 10.44 0.06
CA LEU A 105 11.03 10.46 -1.35
C LEU A 105 10.35 11.79 -1.69
N GLY A 106 10.80 12.47 -2.75
CA GLY A 106 10.29 13.79 -3.15
C GLY A 106 8.77 13.84 -3.35
N ASP A 107 8.19 12.74 -3.84
CA ASP A 107 6.75 12.59 -4.09
C ASP A 107 5.99 11.90 -2.94
N GLY A 108 6.58 11.78 -1.74
CA GLY A 108 5.98 11.04 -0.63
C GLY A 108 4.60 11.55 -0.20
N GLN A 109 4.43 12.88 -0.12
CA GLN A 109 3.12 13.48 0.19
C GLN A 109 2.09 13.25 -0.92
N PHE A 110 2.53 13.24 -2.17
CA PHE A 110 1.66 12.91 -3.30
C PHE A 110 1.21 11.44 -3.23
N ALA A 111 2.13 10.51 -2.91
CA ALA A 111 1.80 9.10 -2.75
C ALA A 111 0.77 8.84 -1.65
N ILE A 112 0.86 9.55 -0.51
CA ILE A 112 -0.12 9.46 0.58
C ILE A 112 -1.50 9.97 0.14
N ALA A 113 -1.54 11.13 -0.50
CA ALA A 113 -2.80 11.74 -0.91
C ALA A 113 -3.49 10.98 -2.06
N ALA A 114 -2.69 10.45 -2.99
CA ALA A 114 -3.16 9.56 -4.05
C ALA A 114 -3.73 8.25 -3.48
N PHE A 115 -3.04 7.64 -2.51
CA PHE A 115 -3.52 6.45 -1.81
C PHE A 115 -4.85 6.68 -1.09
N ALA A 116 -5.01 7.81 -0.40
CA ALA A 116 -6.27 8.17 0.26
C ALA A 116 -7.44 8.23 -0.73
N SER A 117 -7.16 8.60 -1.98
CA SER A 117 -8.11 8.71 -3.09
C SER A 117 -8.23 7.43 -3.94
N ALA A 118 -7.48 6.38 -3.62
CA ALA A 118 -7.53 5.11 -4.35
C ALA A 118 -8.90 4.42 -4.18
N PRO A 119 -9.44 3.76 -5.24
CA PRO A 119 -10.70 3.04 -5.14
C PRO A 119 -10.66 1.97 -4.05
N ALA A 120 -11.75 1.81 -3.30
CA ALA A 120 -11.82 0.80 -2.24
C ALA A 120 -11.61 -0.64 -2.75
N THR A 121 -11.96 -0.90 -4.01
CA THR A 121 -11.71 -2.18 -4.72
C THR A 121 -10.23 -2.46 -4.96
N VAL A 122 -9.37 -1.45 -4.93
CA VAL A 122 -7.91 -1.57 -5.01
C VAL A 122 -7.31 -1.56 -3.61
N ARG A 123 -7.75 -0.61 -2.79
CA ARG A 123 -7.19 -0.34 -1.46
C ARG A 123 -7.41 -1.50 -0.49
N ARG A 124 -8.59 -2.14 -0.51
CA ARG A 124 -8.90 -3.24 0.42
C ARG A 124 -8.07 -4.50 0.15
N PRO A 125 -7.99 -5.04 -1.09
CA PRO A 125 -7.11 -6.16 -1.38
C PRO A 125 -5.65 -5.85 -1.06
N PHE A 126 -5.17 -4.66 -1.44
CA PHE A 126 -3.81 -4.23 -1.13
C PHE A 126 -3.51 -4.26 0.37
N LEU A 127 -4.32 -3.60 1.19
CA LEU A 127 -4.11 -3.56 2.64
C LEU A 127 -4.23 -4.94 3.29
N ALA A 128 -5.13 -5.80 2.79
CA ALA A 128 -5.26 -7.17 3.29
C ALA A 128 -4.01 -8.01 3.00
N THR A 129 -3.46 -7.93 1.78
CA THR A 129 -2.22 -8.65 1.42
C THR A 129 -1.00 -8.05 2.13
N VAL A 130 -0.95 -6.74 2.33
CA VAL A 130 0.11 -6.09 3.14
C VAL A 130 0.07 -6.55 4.60
N ALA A 131 -1.10 -6.67 5.21
CA ALA A 131 -1.21 -7.20 6.57
C ALA A 131 -0.66 -8.63 6.68
N GLN A 132 -0.92 -9.49 5.68
CA GLN A 132 -0.33 -10.82 5.63
C GLN A 132 1.20 -10.77 5.46
N LEU A 133 1.72 -9.86 4.64
CA LEU A 133 3.15 -9.65 4.47
C LEU A 133 3.81 -9.14 5.76
N ASP A 134 3.14 -8.27 6.52
CA ASP A 134 3.59 -7.79 7.83
C ASP A 134 3.72 -8.95 8.81
N ASP A 135 2.68 -9.78 8.93
CA ASP A 135 2.66 -10.96 9.81
C ASP A 135 3.76 -11.97 9.42
N GLU A 136 3.92 -12.28 8.13
CA GLU A 136 4.97 -13.16 7.65
C GLU A 136 6.37 -12.60 7.91
N SER A 137 6.55 -11.29 7.76
CA SER A 137 7.82 -10.61 8.00
C SER A 137 8.21 -10.66 9.48
N LEU A 138 7.26 -10.37 10.37
CA LEU A 138 7.47 -10.44 11.82
C LEU A 138 7.76 -11.87 12.27
N GLY A 139 7.01 -12.86 11.77
CA GLY A 139 7.27 -14.27 12.07
C GLY A 139 8.62 -14.77 11.53
N ALA A 140 9.07 -14.27 10.38
CA ALA A 140 10.41 -14.57 9.86
C ALA A 140 11.51 -14.00 10.77
N VAL A 141 11.37 -12.74 11.20
CA VAL A 141 12.30 -12.08 12.13
C VAL A 141 12.38 -12.85 13.45
N GLU A 142 11.24 -13.17 14.06
CA GLU A 142 11.16 -13.90 15.32
C GLU A 142 11.83 -15.27 15.21
N ALA A 143 11.47 -16.07 14.20
CA ALA A 143 12.04 -17.40 14.01
C ALA A 143 13.56 -17.39 13.85
N VAL A 144 14.10 -16.44 13.08
CA VAL A 144 15.55 -16.33 12.85
C VAL A 144 16.28 -15.90 14.12
N ILE A 145 15.74 -14.92 14.85
CA ILE A 145 16.31 -14.46 16.10
C ILE A 145 16.31 -15.57 17.16
N ASP A 146 15.24 -16.35 17.27
CA ASP A 146 15.15 -17.45 18.24
C ASP A 146 16.14 -18.56 17.95
N VAL A 147 16.28 -18.97 16.68
CA VAL A 147 17.30 -19.95 16.26
C VAL A 147 18.72 -19.43 16.56
N ALA A 148 18.98 -18.14 16.30
CA ALA A 148 20.26 -17.53 16.62
C ALA A 148 20.55 -17.53 18.14
N ARG A 149 19.55 -17.18 18.97
CA ARG A 149 19.66 -17.19 20.44
C ARG A 149 19.91 -18.58 21.02
N GLN A 150 19.33 -19.61 20.42
CA GLN A 150 19.53 -21.01 20.82
C GLN A 150 20.92 -21.56 20.43
N GLY A 151 21.76 -20.77 19.77
CA GLY A 151 23.09 -21.20 19.30
C GLY A 151 23.02 -22.20 18.14
N ARG A 152 21.87 -22.32 17.46
CA ARG A 152 21.62 -23.25 16.36
C ARG A 152 22.06 -22.67 15.02
N ALA A 153 23.33 -22.24 14.96
CA ALA A 153 23.90 -21.56 13.80
C ALA A 153 23.88 -22.42 12.52
N ASP A 154 23.90 -23.76 12.68
CA ASP A 154 23.76 -24.74 11.60
C ASP A 154 22.44 -24.61 10.82
N LEU A 155 21.37 -24.15 11.49
CA LEU A 155 20.04 -24.03 10.89
C LEU A 155 19.81 -22.69 10.17
N LEU A 156 20.58 -21.65 10.52
CA LEU A 156 20.37 -20.29 10.03
C LEU A 156 20.40 -20.15 8.50
N PRO A 157 21.35 -20.75 7.75
CA PRO A 157 21.40 -20.60 6.30
C PRO A 157 20.14 -21.11 5.60
N ARG A 158 19.61 -22.24 6.07
CA ARG A 158 18.39 -22.83 5.51
C ARG A 158 17.17 -21.99 5.87
N LEU A 159 16.98 -21.69 7.16
CA LEU A 159 15.84 -20.92 7.64
C LEU A 159 15.77 -19.54 6.98
N CYS A 160 16.88 -18.80 6.94
CA CYS A 160 16.92 -17.47 6.34
C CYS A 160 16.57 -17.51 4.85
N ARG A 161 17.08 -18.51 4.11
CA ARG A 161 16.76 -18.70 2.69
C ARG A 161 15.27 -19.00 2.47
N GLU A 162 14.71 -19.92 3.25
CA GLU A 162 13.28 -20.29 3.16
C GLU A 162 12.38 -19.08 3.45
N ARG A 163 12.69 -18.32 4.51
CA ARG A 163 11.95 -17.09 4.85
C ARG A 163 12.10 -16.00 3.80
N ALA A 164 13.32 -15.74 3.31
CA ALA A 164 13.58 -14.78 2.25
C ALA A 164 12.82 -15.13 0.96
N GLN A 165 12.73 -16.41 0.60
CA GLN A 165 11.98 -16.87 -0.58
C GLN A 165 10.47 -16.67 -0.40
N SER A 166 9.92 -17.01 0.77
CA SER A 166 8.49 -16.78 1.09
C SER A 166 8.14 -15.29 0.97
N LEU A 167 8.94 -14.42 1.60
CA LEU A 167 8.72 -12.98 1.57
C LEU A 167 8.81 -12.43 0.14
N ARG A 168 9.74 -12.90 -0.70
CA ARG A 168 9.80 -12.50 -2.11
C ARG A 168 8.53 -12.84 -2.89
N ALA A 169 7.99 -14.04 -2.70
CA ALA A 169 6.75 -14.45 -3.35
C ALA A 169 5.59 -13.53 -2.95
N ARG A 170 5.52 -13.17 -1.67
CA ARG A 170 4.49 -12.26 -1.15
C ARG A 170 4.70 -10.80 -1.60
N ILE A 171 5.94 -10.32 -1.66
CA ILE A 171 6.28 -9.00 -2.22
C ILE A 171 5.83 -8.91 -3.69
N GLU A 172 6.08 -9.96 -4.47
CA GLU A 172 5.64 -10.03 -5.86
C GLU A 172 4.12 -10.01 -5.99
N GLU A 173 3.38 -10.69 -5.12
CA GLU A 173 1.91 -10.62 -5.08
C GLU A 173 1.41 -9.19 -4.83
N VAL A 174 2.02 -8.47 -3.86
CA VAL A 174 1.66 -7.07 -3.59
C VAL A 174 2.05 -6.18 -4.77
N ALA A 175 3.21 -6.41 -5.40
CA ALA A 175 3.64 -5.68 -6.59
C ALA A 175 2.64 -5.86 -7.75
N GLN A 176 2.10 -7.07 -7.92
CA GLN A 176 1.06 -7.34 -8.90
C GLN A 176 -0.24 -6.61 -8.58
N LEU A 177 -0.64 -6.47 -7.32
CA LEU A 177 -1.82 -5.64 -6.97
C LEU A 177 -1.62 -4.16 -7.31
N ILE A 178 -0.40 -3.65 -7.12
CA ILE A 178 -0.03 -2.27 -7.50
C ILE A 178 -0.07 -2.11 -9.03
N ALA A 179 0.45 -3.09 -9.77
CA ALA A 179 0.60 -3.05 -11.23
C ALA A 179 -0.67 -3.41 -12.01
N ALA A 180 -1.47 -4.38 -11.55
CA ALA A 180 -2.63 -4.95 -12.25
C ALA A 180 -3.74 -3.94 -12.53
N THR A 181 -3.63 -2.76 -11.92
CA THR A 181 -4.57 -1.68 -12.14
C THR A 181 -4.15 -0.75 -13.28
N GLY A 182 -2.87 -0.65 -13.72
CA GLY A 182 -2.42 0.32 -14.74
C GLY A 182 -0.97 0.27 -15.23
N LYS A 183 -0.54 1.34 -15.95
CA LYS A 183 0.83 1.40 -16.49
C LYS A 183 1.77 1.82 -15.37
N PRO A 184 2.95 1.17 -15.19
CA PRO A 184 3.93 1.63 -14.22
C PRO A 184 4.36 3.06 -14.57
N SER A 185 4.58 3.92 -13.58
CA SER A 185 4.97 5.30 -13.84
C SER A 185 6.29 5.36 -14.61
N LYS A 186 6.48 6.40 -15.43
CA LYS A 186 7.74 6.59 -16.17
C LYS A 186 8.94 6.75 -15.22
N VAL A 187 8.74 7.29 -14.02
CA VAL A 187 9.79 7.43 -13.01
C VAL A 187 10.18 6.07 -12.47
N SER A 188 9.22 5.24 -12.09
CA SER A 188 9.48 3.86 -11.62
C SER A 188 10.14 3.01 -12.70
N GLN A 189 9.71 3.14 -13.97
CA GLN A 189 10.36 2.46 -15.10
C GLN A 189 11.82 2.90 -15.31
N ARG A 190 12.11 4.21 -15.22
CA ARG A 190 13.47 4.74 -15.38
C ARG A 190 14.39 4.29 -14.25
N ARG A 191 13.89 4.20 -13.01
CA ARG A 191 14.67 3.69 -11.87
C ARG A 191 14.94 2.18 -11.99
N ALA A 192 13.94 1.39 -12.40
CA ALA A 192 14.14 -0.04 -12.65
C ALA A 192 15.17 -0.32 -13.76
N LEU A 193 15.24 0.55 -14.78
CA LEU A 193 16.24 0.45 -15.85
C LEU A 193 17.64 0.87 -15.39
N ALA A 194 17.75 1.81 -14.44
CA ALA A 194 19.02 2.28 -13.90
C ALA A 194 19.63 1.36 -12.82
N ALA A 195 18.85 0.41 -12.29
CA ALA A 195 19.29 -0.60 -11.31
C ALA A 195 19.76 -1.93 -11.95
N ARG A 196 19.84 -1.98 -13.29
CA ARG A 196 20.38 -3.10 -14.08
C ARG A 196 21.77 -2.76 -14.60
#